data_AF-A0A8B7Y3I1-F1
#
_entry.id   AF-A0A8B7Y3I1-F1
#
_cell.length_a   1.000
_cell.length_b   1.000
_cell.length_c   1.000
_cell.angle_alpha   90.00
_cell.angle_beta   90.00
_cell.angle_gamma   90.00
#
_symmetry.space_group_name_H-M   'P 1'
#
loop_
_entity.id
_entity.type
_entity.pdbx_description
1 polymer ?
#
loop_
_entity_poly.entity_id
_entity_poly.type
_entity_poly.pdbx_seq_one_letter_code
_entity_poly.pdbx_strand_id
1 'polypeptide(L)'
;MLECAEGKYGADCKQTCHCASGETCSKDTGECSNGVCDSSFYGINCQCSRQEVTPVEVTATSVMQHNLSFSWSRPPCGFQGGTVTAYSYKLVELKSGTTLKQSSITLHSVTLEGLIPYTNYSFQVAVATDTGSLPLSDSIIVETLEAEPTAPRAFAVRGADEDSITVEWAEPEPPHGVITNYDIAYWRTSEIQPGWRRQT
;
A
#
# COMPACT_ATOMS: atom_id res chain seq x y z
N MET A 1 17.83 28.80 26.70
CA MET A 1 16.88 27.69 26.58
C MET A 1 15.51 28.27 26.81
N LEU A 2 14.64 28.26 25.80
CA LEU A 2 13.26 28.67 25.99
C LEU A 2 12.56 27.49 26.66
N GLU A 3 12.21 27.63 27.93
CA GLU A 3 11.44 26.59 28.60
C GLU A 3 10.05 26.49 27.97
N CYS A 4 9.53 25.27 27.86
CA CYS A 4 8.16 25.06 27.40
C CYS A 4 7.15 25.76 28.32
N ALA A 5 6.08 26.28 27.68
CA ALA A 5 4.91 26.80 28.38
C ALA A 5 4.27 25.69 29.24
N GLU A 6 3.52 26.10 30.25
CA GLU A 6 2.80 25.15 31.12
C GLU A 6 1.88 24.24 30.28
N GLY A 7 1.94 22.94 30.54
CA GLY A 7 1.20 21.93 29.77
C GLY A 7 1.84 21.55 28.42
N LYS A 8 3.06 21.99 28.10
CA LYS A 8 3.83 21.61 26.90
C LYS A 8 5.19 20.99 27.25
N TYR A 9 5.69 20.10 26.41
CA TYR A 9 6.98 19.43 26.62
C TYR A 9 7.70 19.05 25.30
N GLY A 10 8.97 18.64 25.42
CA GLY A 10 9.83 18.12 24.35
C GLY A 10 10.71 19.19 23.68
N ALA A 11 11.59 18.75 22.77
CA ALA A 11 12.65 19.58 22.17
C ALA A 11 12.16 20.86 21.45
N ASP A 12 10.90 20.89 20.99
CA ASP A 12 10.25 22.04 20.32
C ASP A 12 9.00 22.56 21.08
N CYS A 13 8.69 22.04 22.27
CA CYS A 13 7.46 22.35 23.02
C CYS A 13 6.15 22.13 22.23
N LYS A 14 6.18 21.26 21.21
CA LYS A 14 5.01 20.95 20.38
C LYS A 14 4.07 19.95 21.05
N GLN A 15 4.59 19.12 21.95
CA GLN A 15 3.81 18.07 22.60
C GLN A 15 3.01 18.63 23.77
N THR A 16 1.83 18.07 24.03
CA THR A 16 0.89 18.54 25.07
C THR A 16 0.84 17.55 26.21
N CYS A 17 0.78 18.03 27.44
CA CYS A 17 0.62 17.16 28.60
C CYS A 17 -0.85 16.88 28.90
N HIS A 18 -1.18 15.61 29.13
CA HIS A 18 -2.52 15.17 29.51
C HIS A 18 -2.53 14.55 30.92
N CYS A 19 -1.95 15.28 31.87
CA CYS A 19 -1.98 14.92 33.28
C CYS A 19 -3.36 15.20 33.90
N ALA A 20 -3.66 14.57 35.02
CA ALA A 20 -4.88 14.85 35.77
C ALA A 20 -4.95 16.34 36.20
N SER A 21 -6.16 16.84 36.44
CA SER A 21 -6.35 18.25 36.84
C SER A 21 -5.55 18.59 38.11
N GLY A 22 -4.70 19.62 38.01
CA GLY A 22 -3.81 20.05 39.09
C GLY A 22 -2.40 19.47 39.05
N GLU A 23 -2.12 18.55 38.12
CA GLU A 23 -0.80 17.96 37.93
C GLU A 23 0.03 18.70 36.88
N THR A 24 1.32 18.87 37.16
CA THR A 24 2.31 19.38 36.20
C THR A 24 3.10 18.23 35.57
N CYS A 25 3.53 18.42 34.33
CA CYS A 25 4.38 17.48 33.62
C CYS A 25 5.82 17.97 33.50
N SER A 26 6.76 17.02 33.39
CA SER A 26 8.14 17.28 33.01
C SER A 26 8.21 17.94 31.63
N LYS A 27 8.92 19.07 31.53
CA LYS A 27 9.09 19.81 30.27
C LYS A 27 9.97 19.06 29.26
N ASP A 28 10.76 18.08 29.71
CA ASP A 28 11.62 17.26 28.84
C ASP A 28 10.93 15.97 28.40
N THR A 29 10.29 15.25 29.35
CA THR A 29 9.78 13.89 29.13
C THR A 29 8.25 13.80 29.01
N GLY A 30 7.51 14.82 29.47
CA GLY A 30 6.05 14.82 29.52
C GLY A 30 5.46 14.00 30.68
N GLU A 31 6.29 13.45 31.57
CA GLU A 31 5.85 12.66 32.72
C GLU A 31 5.14 13.51 33.77
N CYS A 32 3.98 13.05 34.24
CA CYS A 32 3.20 13.74 35.26
C CYS A 32 3.81 13.55 36.65
N SER A 33 3.74 14.59 37.48
CA SER A 33 4.42 14.65 38.78
C SER A 33 4.00 13.51 39.72
N ASN A 34 2.72 13.13 39.72
CA ASN A 34 2.21 11.96 40.45
C ASN A 34 1.96 10.73 39.55
N GLY A 35 2.36 10.77 38.28
CA GLY A 35 2.12 9.69 37.31
C GLY A 35 0.64 9.45 36.97
N VAL A 36 -0.25 10.36 37.36
CA VAL A 36 -1.70 10.25 37.12
C VAL A 36 -2.08 10.99 35.85
N CYS A 37 -2.69 10.27 34.92
CA CYS A 37 -3.18 10.82 33.67
C CYS A 37 -4.61 11.34 33.81
N ASP A 38 -4.99 12.26 32.93
CA ASP A 38 -6.39 12.57 32.73
C ASP A 38 -7.19 11.30 32.41
N SER A 39 -8.48 11.30 32.73
CA SER A 39 -9.40 10.19 32.50
C SER A 39 -9.42 9.66 31.06
N SER A 40 -9.06 10.50 30.08
CA SER A 40 -9.02 10.16 28.66
C SER A 40 -7.64 9.69 28.20
N PHE A 41 -6.65 9.63 29.09
CA PHE A 41 -5.26 9.32 28.76
C PHE A 41 -4.65 8.24 29.67
N TYR A 42 -3.53 7.63 29.24
CA TYR A 42 -2.74 6.69 30.03
C TYR A 42 -1.28 6.63 29.56
N GLY A 43 -0.48 5.73 30.14
CA GLY A 43 0.94 5.54 29.81
C GLY A 43 1.87 6.33 30.73
N ILE A 44 3.18 6.08 30.65
CA ILE A 44 4.16 6.64 31.59
C ILE A 44 4.24 8.18 31.54
N ASN A 45 3.98 8.77 30.37
CA ASN A 45 3.93 10.21 30.16
C ASN A 45 2.54 10.75 29.75
N CYS A 46 1.49 9.96 29.97
CA CYS A 46 0.10 10.36 29.73
C CYS A 46 -0.18 10.90 28.31
N GLN A 47 0.46 10.34 27.30
CA GLN A 47 0.25 10.74 25.90
C GLN A 47 -0.70 9.80 25.14
N CYS A 48 -1.13 8.71 25.78
CA CYS A 48 -1.91 7.66 25.15
C CYS A 48 -3.40 7.96 25.29
N SER A 49 -4.12 8.29 24.22
CA SER A 49 -5.58 8.49 24.28
C SER A 49 -6.31 7.15 24.52
N ARG A 50 -7.31 7.17 25.39
CA ARG A 50 -8.23 6.04 25.65
C ARG A 50 -9.38 5.97 24.65
N GLN A 51 -9.58 7.01 23.84
CA GLN A 51 -10.72 7.12 22.92
C GLN A 51 -10.34 6.95 21.44
N GLU A 52 -9.04 6.84 21.10
CA GLU A 52 -8.59 6.68 19.72
C GLU A 52 -7.88 5.34 19.50
N VAL A 53 -8.66 4.31 19.20
CA VAL A 53 -8.18 3.20 18.37
C VAL A 53 -8.27 3.65 16.92
N THR A 54 -7.33 4.48 16.48
CA THR A 54 -7.11 4.59 15.04
C THR A 54 -6.45 3.29 14.59
N PRO A 55 -7.02 2.57 13.61
CA PRO A 55 -6.35 1.42 13.03
C PRO A 55 -4.97 1.85 12.52
N VAL A 56 -4.03 0.91 12.47
CA VAL A 56 -2.72 1.13 11.85
C VAL A 56 -2.94 1.86 10.53
N GLU A 57 -2.50 3.12 10.43
CA GLU A 57 -2.73 3.92 9.24
C GLU A 57 -1.84 3.37 8.14
N VAL A 58 -2.47 2.74 7.15
CA VAL A 58 -1.76 2.16 6.01
C VAL A 58 -1.82 3.14 4.84
N THR A 59 -0.68 3.39 4.22
CA THR A 59 -0.56 4.30 3.07
C THR A 59 0.19 3.61 1.94
N ALA A 60 -0.24 3.90 0.71
CA ALA A 60 0.52 3.55 -0.48
C ALA A 60 1.58 4.63 -0.72
N THR A 61 2.85 4.25 -0.63
CA THR A 61 3.98 5.19 -0.75
C THR A 61 4.54 5.27 -2.16
N SER A 62 4.33 4.22 -2.97
CA SER A 62 4.73 4.19 -4.37
C SER A 62 3.80 3.29 -5.17
N VAL A 63 3.38 3.77 -6.34
CA VAL A 63 2.51 3.07 -7.27
C VAL A 63 3.19 3.04 -8.64
N MET A 64 3.52 1.84 -9.12
CA MET A 64 4.17 1.62 -10.41
C MET A 64 3.40 0.56 -11.22
N GLN A 65 3.91 0.24 -12.40
CA GLN A 65 3.31 -0.73 -13.31
C GLN A 65 3.28 -2.15 -12.73
N HIS A 66 4.41 -2.57 -12.13
CA HIS A 66 4.60 -3.96 -11.66
C HIS A 66 4.90 -4.05 -10.18
N ASN A 67 4.89 -2.92 -9.47
CA ASN A 67 5.19 -2.89 -8.06
C ASN A 67 4.36 -1.85 -7.32
N LEU A 68 4.04 -2.20 -6.07
CA LEU A 68 3.36 -1.33 -5.12
C LEU A 68 4.17 -1.32 -3.83
N SER A 69 4.36 -0.14 -3.25
CA SER A 69 4.97 0.01 -1.93
C SER A 69 3.98 0.57 -0.95
N PHE A 70 4.00 0.00 0.26
CA PHE A 70 3.12 0.37 1.35
C PHE A 70 3.93 0.69 2.58
N SER A 71 3.45 1.64 3.38
CA SER A 71 3.98 1.92 4.71
C SER A 71 2.86 2.07 5.72
N TRP A 72 3.16 1.81 6.97
CA TRP A 72 2.19 1.94 8.03
C TRP A 72 2.78 2.44 9.34
N SER A 73 1.94 3.09 10.13
CA SER A 73 2.32 3.58 11.45
C SER A 73 2.29 2.47 12.51
N ARG A 74 3.02 2.68 13.61
CA ARG A 74 2.86 1.85 14.80
C ARG A 74 1.45 2.12 15.38
N PRO A 75 0.77 1.10 15.95
CA PRO A 75 -0.50 1.31 16.62
C PRO A 75 -0.41 2.44 17.65
N PRO A 76 -1.47 3.24 17.81
CA PRO A 76 -1.49 4.29 18.81
C PRO A 76 -1.15 3.76 20.19
N CYS A 77 -0.49 4.61 20.97
CA CYS A 77 -0.36 4.39 22.39
C CYS A 77 -1.80 4.43 22.96
N GLY A 78 -2.35 3.26 23.27
CA GLY A 78 -3.80 2.99 23.15
C GLY A 78 -4.09 1.49 23.14
N PHE A 79 -3.16 0.79 22.51
CA PHE A 79 -3.25 -0.62 22.22
C PHE A 79 -3.14 -1.52 23.46
N GLN A 80 -4.26 -2.14 23.87
CA GLN A 80 -4.33 -3.08 24.99
C GLN A 80 -3.82 -4.49 24.65
N GLY A 81 -3.48 -4.77 23.38
CA GLY A 81 -3.06 -6.11 22.96
C GLY A 81 -1.60 -6.43 23.25
N GLY A 82 -0.95 -5.79 24.23
CA GLY A 82 0.41 -6.14 24.63
C GLY A 82 1.51 -5.57 23.72
N THR A 83 2.71 -6.16 23.81
CA THR A 83 3.91 -5.66 23.13
C THR A 83 3.86 -6.06 21.66
N VAL A 84 3.97 -5.09 20.75
CA VAL A 84 4.06 -5.36 19.30
C VAL A 84 5.33 -6.15 19.01
N THR A 85 5.18 -7.34 18.43
CA THR A 85 6.29 -8.24 18.06
C THR A 85 6.53 -8.27 16.55
N ALA A 86 5.48 -8.10 15.74
CA ALA A 86 5.57 -8.03 14.28
C ALA A 86 4.30 -7.40 13.67
N TYR A 87 4.32 -7.22 12.35
CA TYR A 87 3.18 -6.89 11.52
C TYR A 87 2.95 -8.01 10.53
N SER A 88 1.70 -8.39 10.31
CA SER A 88 1.31 -9.27 9.21
C SER A 88 0.57 -8.48 8.15
N TYR A 89 0.84 -8.74 6.88
CA TYR A 89 0.16 -8.06 5.79
C TYR A 89 -0.47 -9.06 4.82
N LYS A 90 -1.47 -8.60 4.07
CA LYS A 90 -2.17 -9.37 3.04
C LYS A 90 -2.40 -8.51 1.81
N LEU A 91 -2.02 -9.02 0.64
CA LEU A 91 -2.34 -8.45 -0.67
C LEU A 91 -3.30 -9.39 -1.41
N VAL A 92 -4.39 -8.83 -1.91
CA VAL A 92 -5.43 -9.54 -2.67
C VAL A 92 -5.66 -8.85 -4.01
N GLU A 93 -5.71 -9.62 -5.09
CA GLU A 93 -6.21 -9.12 -6.39
C GLU A 93 -7.73 -9.09 -6.36
N LEU A 94 -8.36 -7.92 -6.55
CA LEU A 94 -9.79 -7.77 -6.30
C LEU A 94 -10.69 -8.51 -7.30
N LYS A 95 -10.28 -8.58 -8.57
CA LYS A 95 -11.07 -9.24 -9.63
C LYS A 95 -11.19 -10.75 -9.39
N SER A 96 -10.10 -11.39 -9.01
CA SER A 96 -10.06 -12.85 -8.77
C SER A 96 -10.37 -13.22 -7.32
N GLY A 97 -10.23 -12.28 -6.37
CA GLY A 97 -10.31 -12.54 -4.93
C GLY A 97 -9.10 -13.33 -4.39
N THR A 98 -8.07 -13.55 -5.21
CA THR A 98 -6.92 -14.39 -4.85
C THR A 98 -5.98 -13.64 -3.93
N THR A 99 -5.57 -14.29 -2.83
CA THR A 99 -4.49 -13.77 -1.98
C THR A 99 -3.16 -14.06 -2.64
N LEU A 100 -2.50 -13.01 -3.12
CA LEU A 100 -1.21 -13.13 -3.83
C LEU A 100 -0.02 -13.18 -2.88
N LYS A 101 -0.09 -12.41 -1.80
CA LYS A 101 0.99 -12.36 -0.81
C LYS A 101 0.43 -12.22 0.60
N GLN A 102 1.00 -12.99 1.52
CA GLN A 102 0.76 -12.87 2.95
C GLN A 102 2.04 -13.20 3.69
N SER A 103 2.47 -12.34 4.60
CA SER A 103 3.68 -12.56 5.38
C SER A 103 3.68 -11.73 6.66
N SER A 104 4.60 -12.06 7.57
CA SER A 104 4.84 -11.32 8.82
C SER A 104 6.25 -10.76 8.83
N ILE A 105 6.38 -9.47 9.12
CA ILE A 105 7.63 -8.71 9.12
C ILE A 105 7.70 -7.78 10.33
N THR A 106 8.90 -7.38 10.73
CA THR A 106 9.11 -6.40 11.81
C THR A 106 9.25 -4.97 11.29
N LEU A 107 9.37 -4.81 9.97
CA LEU A 107 9.43 -3.52 9.29
C LEU A 107 8.04 -2.86 9.24
N HIS A 108 8.05 -1.54 9.03
CA HIS A 108 6.85 -0.71 8.90
C HIS A 108 6.50 -0.38 7.45
N SER A 109 7.11 -1.12 6.51
CA SER A 109 6.87 -0.96 5.09
C SER A 109 7.20 -2.24 4.33
N VAL A 110 6.62 -2.37 3.15
CA VAL A 110 6.88 -3.47 2.22
C VAL A 110 6.74 -2.98 0.78
N THR A 111 7.60 -3.51 -0.09
CA THR A 111 7.45 -3.40 -1.55
C THR A 111 7.06 -4.76 -2.10
N LEU A 112 5.99 -4.78 -2.89
CA LEU A 112 5.44 -5.96 -3.53
C LEU A 112 5.67 -5.82 -5.03
N GLU A 113 6.33 -6.81 -5.63
CA GLU A 113 6.78 -6.81 -7.01
C GLU A 113 6.11 -7.92 -7.82
N GLY A 114 6.25 -7.88 -9.14
CA GLY A 114 5.69 -8.89 -10.05
C GLY A 114 4.17 -8.82 -10.16
N LEU A 115 3.60 -7.63 -9.92
CA LEU A 115 2.16 -7.40 -10.04
C LEU A 115 1.75 -7.22 -11.51
N ILE A 116 0.49 -7.52 -11.80
CA ILE A 116 -0.10 -7.31 -13.12
C ILE A 116 -0.41 -5.80 -13.24
N PRO A 117 0.05 -5.13 -14.32
CA PRO A 117 -0.29 -3.73 -14.59
C PRO A 117 -1.80 -3.51 -14.75
N TYR A 118 -2.23 -2.28 -14.51
CA TYR A 118 -3.62 -1.86 -14.64
C TYR A 118 -4.61 -2.79 -13.91
N THR A 119 -4.26 -3.15 -12.67
CA THR A 119 -5.02 -4.11 -11.86
C THR A 119 -5.24 -3.57 -10.44
N ASN A 120 -6.47 -3.72 -9.95
CA ASN A 120 -6.86 -3.29 -8.60
C ASN A 120 -6.47 -4.31 -7.54
N TYR A 121 -5.67 -3.86 -6.57
CA TYR A 121 -5.23 -4.64 -5.42
C TYR A 121 -5.76 -4.07 -4.12
N SER A 122 -6.17 -4.96 -3.21
CA SER A 122 -6.51 -4.62 -1.82
C SER A 122 -5.35 -5.02 -0.91
N PHE A 123 -4.92 -4.10 -0.06
CA PHE A 123 -3.86 -4.31 0.91
C PHE A 123 -4.36 -4.04 2.34
N GLN A 124 -3.99 -4.91 3.27
CA GLN A 124 -4.35 -4.85 4.68
C GLN A 124 -3.16 -5.22 5.56
N VAL A 125 -3.11 -4.65 6.77
CA VAL A 125 -2.08 -4.93 7.78
C VAL A 125 -2.74 -5.26 9.12
N ALA A 126 -2.21 -6.26 9.82
CA ALA A 126 -2.56 -6.59 11.19
C ALA A 126 -1.31 -6.53 12.07
N VAL A 127 -1.52 -6.24 13.34
CA VAL A 127 -0.46 -6.20 14.35
C VAL A 127 -0.39 -7.57 15.02
N ALA A 128 0.81 -8.13 15.10
CA ALA A 128 1.11 -9.27 15.92
C ALA A 128 1.78 -8.82 17.22
N THR A 129 1.39 -9.48 18.31
CA THR A 129 1.73 -9.10 19.67
C THR A 129 2.17 -10.32 20.45
N ASP A 130 2.75 -10.12 21.63
CA ASP A 130 3.04 -11.19 22.59
C ASP A 130 1.77 -11.90 23.11
N THR A 131 0.60 -11.28 23.03
CA THR A 131 -0.69 -11.87 23.45
C THR A 131 -1.52 -12.49 22.33
N GLY A 132 -1.11 -12.32 21.07
CA GLY A 132 -1.84 -12.79 19.89
C GLY A 132 -1.77 -11.81 18.70
N SER A 133 -2.58 -12.04 17.68
CA SER A 133 -2.69 -11.12 16.53
C SER A 133 -4.01 -10.39 16.55
N LEU A 134 -3.99 -9.12 16.16
CA LEU A 134 -5.18 -8.33 15.96
C LEU A 134 -5.89 -8.64 14.65
N PRO A 135 -7.16 -8.20 14.53
CA PRO A 135 -7.81 -8.07 13.24
C PRO A 135 -6.97 -7.25 12.24
N LEU A 136 -7.16 -7.55 10.96
CA LEU A 136 -6.63 -6.74 9.86
C LEU A 136 -7.24 -5.33 9.89
N SER A 137 -6.45 -4.36 9.46
CA SER A 137 -6.88 -2.99 9.18
C SER A 137 -8.00 -2.97 8.13
N ASP A 138 -8.62 -1.79 8.00
CA ASP A 138 -9.37 -1.48 6.80
C ASP A 138 -8.49 -1.66 5.56
N SER A 139 -9.11 -2.10 4.48
CA SER A 139 -8.43 -2.28 3.20
C SER A 139 -8.18 -0.93 2.54
N ILE A 140 -6.95 -0.74 2.09
CA ILE A 140 -6.66 0.27 1.06
C ILE A 140 -6.67 -0.40 -0.31
N ILE A 141 -7.25 0.29 -1.29
CA ILE A 141 -7.34 -0.19 -2.66
C ILE A 141 -6.43 0.68 -3.52
N VAL A 142 -5.58 0.04 -4.32
CA VAL A 142 -4.62 0.71 -5.20
C VAL A 142 -4.60 -0.01 -6.53
N GLU A 143 -4.62 0.76 -7.61
CA GLU A 143 -4.46 0.27 -8.98
C GLU A 143 -3.02 0.47 -9.45
N THR A 144 -2.41 -0.57 -10.01
CA THR A 144 -1.09 -0.44 -10.65
C THR A 144 -1.19 0.40 -11.93
N LEU A 145 -0.09 1.07 -12.29
CA LEU A 145 -0.06 1.86 -13.52
C LEU A 145 -0.17 0.97 -14.77
N GLU A 146 -0.54 1.58 -15.89
CA GLU A 146 -0.53 0.93 -17.20
C GLU A 146 0.91 0.61 -17.66
N ALA A 147 1.06 -0.49 -18.37
CA ALA A 147 2.31 -0.91 -19.00
C ALA A 147 2.09 -1.26 -20.47
N GLU A 148 3.16 -1.68 -21.15
CA GLU A 148 3.04 -2.15 -22.53
C GLU A 148 2.10 -3.37 -22.60
N PRO A 149 1.11 -3.35 -23.52
CA PRO A 149 0.22 -4.49 -23.73
C PRO A 149 0.98 -5.77 -24.06
N THR A 150 0.42 -6.91 -23.66
CA THR A 150 0.96 -8.20 -24.10
C THR A 150 0.61 -8.46 -25.57
N ALA A 151 1.18 -9.53 -26.15
CA ALA A 151 0.87 -9.89 -27.54
C ALA A 151 -0.62 -10.25 -27.70
N PRO A 152 -1.27 -9.87 -28.82
CA PRO A 152 -2.58 -10.38 -29.17
C PRO A 152 -2.57 -11.90 -29.20
N ARG A 153 -3.69 -12.52 -28.81
CA ARG A 153 -3.80 -13.98 -28.70
C ARG A 153 -4.54 -14.56 -29.89
N ALA A 154 -4.44 -15.88 -30.08
CA ALA A 154 -5.25 -16.62 -31.06
C ALA A 154 -5.25 -16.02 -32.49
N PHE A 155 -4.09 -15.53 -32.95
CA PHE A 155 -3.97 -15.00 -34.31
C PHE A 155 -4.24 -16.11 -35.32
N ALA A 156 -5.17 -15.88 -36.24
CA ALA A 156 -5.55 -16.85 -37.27
C ALA A 156 -5.88 -16.17 -38.60
N VAL A 157 -5.56 -16.86 -39.69
CA VAL A 157 -6.06 -16.52 -41.02
C VAL A 157 -7.39 -17.25 -41.21
N ARG A 158 -8.46 -16.50 -41.49
CA ARG A 158 -9.81 -17.05 -41.71
C ARG A 158 -10.14 -17.28 -43.17
N GLY A 159 -9.53 -16.52 -44.05
CA GLY A 159 -9.76 -16.63 -45.49
C GLY A 159 -8.62 -15.97 -46.25
N ALA A 160 -8.36 -16.50 -47.43
CA ALA A 160 -7.45 -15.93 -48.39
C ALA A 160 -8.10 -16.05 -49.76
N ASP A 161 -8.27 -14.92 -50.42
CA ASP A 161 -8.72 -14.78 -51.79
C ASP A 161 -7.57 -14.23 -52.64
N GLU A 162 -7.82 -13.97 -53.92
CA GLU A 162 -6.79 -13.50 -54.87
C GLU A 162 -6.13 -12.18 -54.42
N ASP A 163 -6.92 -11.24 -53.88
CA ASP A 163 -6.47 -9.89 -53.50
C ASP A 163 -6.68 -9.55 -52.02
N SER A 164 -7.18 -10.49 -51.21
CA SER A 164 -7.50 -10.23 -49.79
C SER A 164 -7.13 -11.38 -48.88
N ILE A 165 -6.66 -11.04 -47.68
CA ILE A 165 -6.45 -11.98 -46.58
C ILE A 165 -7.28 -11.48 -45.40
N THR A 166 -8.13 -12.34 -44.88
CA THR A 166 -8.89 -12.06 -43.65
C THR A 166 -8.15 -12.68 -42.47
N VAL A 167 -7.77 -11.85 -41.52
CA VAL A 167 -7.11 -12.24 -40.28
C VAL A 167 -7.99 -11.89 -39.09
N GLU A 168 -7.83 -12.65 -38.01
CA GLU A 168 -8.46 -12.39 -36.73
C GLU A 168 -7.46 -12.63 -35.60
N TRP A 169 -7.74 -12.04 -34.45
CA TRP A 169 -7.03 -12.30 -33.20
C TRP A 169 -7.97 -11.99 -32.03
N ALA A 170 -7.60 -12.48 -30.86
CA ALA A 170 -8.19 -12.12 -29.58
C ALA A 170 -7.36 -11.05 -28.88
N GLU A 171 -8.00 -10.30 -27.98
CA GLU A 171 -7.32 -9.29 -27.18
C GLU A 171 -6.16 -9.89 -26.35
N PRO A 172 -5.11 -9.09 -26.10
CA PRO A 172 -4.05 -9.44 -25.17
C PRO A 172 -4.60 -9.78 -23.78
N GLU A 173 -4.02 -10.79 -23.12
CA GLU A 173 -4.39 -11.17 -21.76
C GLU A 173 -3.14 -11.58 -20.98
N PRO A 174 -2.79 -10.86 -19.89
CA PRO A 174 -3.42 -9.62 -19.43
C PRO A 174 -3.18 -8.44 -20.40
N PRO A 175 -4.12 -7.48 -20.51
CA PRO A 175 -3.99 -6.35 -21.44
C PRO A 175 -2.98 -5.29 -20.98
N HIS A 176 -2.59 -5.30 -19.70
CA HIS A 176 -1.69 -4.32 -19.07
C HIS A 176 -2.14 -2.84 -19.16
N GLY A 177 -3.38 -2.58 -19.54
CA GLY A 177 -3.90 -1.23 -19.76
C GLY A 177 -5.17 -1.26 -20.60
N VAL A 178 -5.58 -0.09 -21.07
CA VAL A 178 -6.69 0.03 -22.03
C VAL A 178 -6.14 -0.12 -23.45
N ILE A 179 -6.63 -1.12 -24.20
CA ILE A 179 -6.23 -1.31 -25.60
C ILE A 179 -6.90 -0.26 -26.48
N THR A 180 -6.10 0.54 -27.19
CA THR A 180 -6.58 1.67 -28.02
C THR A 180 -6.53 1.38 -29.52
N ASN A 181 -5.50 0.68 -30.01
CA ASN A 181 -5.34 0.32 -31.42
C ASN A 181 -4.53 -0.97 -31.61
N TYR A 182 -4.58 -1.53 -32.81
CA TYR A 182 -3.71 -2.62 -33.27
C TYR A 182 -2.97 -2.19 -34.53
N ASP A 183 -1.66 -2.38 -34.54
CA ASP A 183 -0.82 -2.13 -35.71
C ASP A 183 -0.65 -3.45 -36.50
N ILE A 184 -1.01 -3.43 -37.78
CA ILE A 184 -0.96 -4.60 -38.66
C ILE A 184 0.05 -4.34 -39.77
N ALA A 185 0.98 -5.27 -39.95
CA ALA A 185 1.98 -5.23 -41.01
C ALA A 185 1.95 -6.54 -41.81
N TYR A 186 2.12 -6.43 -43.12
CA TYR A 186 2.23 -7.56 -44.04
C TYR A 186 3.29 -7.27 -45.11
N TRP A 187 3.94 -8.32 -45.62
CA TRP A 187 4.93 -8.25 -46.68
C TRP A 187 4.88 -9.52 -47.53
N ARG A 188 5.33 -9.45 -48.78
CA ARG A 188 5.45 -10.66 -49.61
C ARG A 188 6.62 -11.50 -49.09
N THR A 189 6.48 -12.82 -49.05
CA THR A 189 7.54 -13.73 -48.58
C THR A 189 8.87 -13.54 -49.33
N SER A 190 8.82 -13.06 -50.57
CA SER A 190 9.99 -12.73 -51.40
C SER A 190 10.69 -11.42 -51.01
N GLU A 191 10.10 -10.60 -50.16
CA GLU A 191 10.63 -9.33 -49.68
C GLU A 191 11.16 -9.52 -48.25
N ILE A 192 12.46 -9.26 -48.03
CA ILE A 192 13.07 -9.33 -46.69
C ILE A 192 12.31 -8.38 -45.76
N GLN A 193 11.93 -8.85 -44.56
CA GLN A 193 11.23 -8.04 -43.55
C GLN A 193 11.90 -6.66 -43.41
N PRO A 194 11.19 -5.55 -43.69
CA PRO A 194 11.65 -4.25 -43.24
C PRO A 194 11.62 -4.28 -41.71
N GLY A 195 12.79 -4.25 -41.07
CA GLY A 195 12.88 -4.36 -39.61
C GLY A 195 11.97 -3.34 -38.92
N TRP A 196 11.33 -3.77 -37.82
CA TRP A 196 10.49 -2.90 -37.00
C TRP A 196 11.23 -1.63 -36.64
N ARG A 197 10.85 -0.50 -37.26
CA ARG A 197 11.26 0.83 -36.83
C ARG A 197 9.99 1.59 -36.50
N ARG A 198 9.76 1.85 -35.21
CA ARG A 198 8.87 2.95 -34.82
C ARG A 198 9.47 4.21 -35.45
N GLN A 199 8.77 4.79 -36.42
CA GLN A 199 9.06 6.16 -36.81
C GLN A 199 8.46 7.06 -35.72
N THR A 200 9.35 7.63 -34.91
CA THR A 200 9.06 8.71 -33.95
C THR A 200 8.78 10.02 -34.66
#